data_AF-M8BIT5-F1
#
_entry.id   AF-M8BIT5-F1
#
_cell.length_a   1.000
_cell.length_b   1.000
_cell.length_c   1.000
_cell.angle_alpha   90.00
_cell.angle_beta   90.00
_cell.angle_gamma   90.00
#
_symmetry.space_group_name_H-M   'P 1'
#
loop_
_entity.id
_entity.type
_entity.pdbx_description
1 polymer ?
#
loop_
_entity_poly.entity_id
_entity_poly.type
_entity_poly.pdbx_seq_one_letter_code
_entity_poly.pdbx_strand_id
1 'polypeptide(L)'
;MLHLIQLGLTFSGPTGELPALGAGRRRCVWQFNFREFDDERDIFATDSIELLRHSGIDFRRNAERGVDARRFAELLMSSGVVLNDAVYWVTFHAGYDFGYLLKILTCNSLPDTQAGFFKLMKIYFPTVYDIKHLMKFCNSLHGGLNKLAELLDVERVGESHQAGSDSLVTSCAFWKLKDSFFAGSTEKYAGVLYGLNAENGVSAH
;
A
#
# COMPACT_ATOMS: atom_id res chain seq x y z
N MET A 1 3.31 -11.09 -18.15
CA MET A 1 3.04 -11.18 -16.69
C MET A 1 3.24 -9.78 -16.13
N LEU A 2 2.31 -9.21 -15.35
CA LEU A 2 2.47 -7.81 -14.92
C LEU A 2 3.61 -7.67 -13.91
N HIS A 3 4.43 -6.65 -14.12
CA HIS A 3 5.57 -6.26 -13.29
C HIS A 3 5.17 -5.10 -12.36
N LEU A 4 5.68 -5.12 -11.13
CA LEU A 4 5.53 -3.99 -10.20
C LEU A 4 6.36 -2.82 -10.72
N ILE A 5 5.76 -1.65 -10.89
CA ILE A 5 6.44 -0.45 -11.44
C ILE A 5 6.99 0.42 -10.31
N GLN A 6 6.18 0.64 -9.28
CA GLN A 6 6.54 1.45 -8.12
C GLN A 6 5.96 0.85 -6.83
N LEU A 7 6.64 1.09 -5.71
CA LEU A 7 6.14 0.84 -4.37
C LEU A 7 6.46 2.04 -3.47
N GLY A 8 5.46 2.51 -2.74
CA GLY A 8 5.61 3.56 -1.74
C GLY A 8 5.54 2.99 -0.34
N LEU A 9 6.52 3.32 0.49
CA LEU A 9 6.50 2.99 1.92
C LEU A 9 6.61 4.27 2.73
N THR A 10 5.58 4.53 3.53
CA THR A 10 5.58 5.58 4.57
C THR A 10 5.58 4.89 5.93
N PHE A 11 6.59 5.18 6.74
CA PHE A 11 6.67 4.71 8.11
C PHE A 11 6.18 5.81 9.04
N SER A 12 5.36 5.47 10.03
CA SER A 12 4.93 6.40 11.08
C SER A 12 4.96 5.71 12.44
N GLY A 13 5.14 6.52 13.49
CA GLY A 13 5.10 6.04 14.87
C GLY A 13 3.67 5.85 15.40
N PRO A 14 3.51 5.54 16.70
CA PRO A 14 2.22 5.23 17.31
C PRO A 14 1.21 6.38 17.35
N THR A 15 1.61 7.59 16.96
CA THR A 15 0.73 8.78 16.87
C THR A 15 0.70 9.39 15.47
N GLY A 16 1.19 8.66 14.47
CA GLY A 16 1.22 9.09 13.07
C GLY A 16 2.33 10.05 12.69
N GLU A 17 3.28 10.27 13.60
CA GLU A 17 4.46 11.08 13.33
C GLU A 17 5.43 10.36 12.39
N LEU A 18 5.89 11.06 11.36
CA LEU A 18 6.93 10.53 10.47
C LEU A 18 8.29 10.49 11.20
N PRO A 19 9.11 9.46 10.96
CA PRO A 19 10.43 9.36 11.56
C PRO A 19 11.31 10.54 11.15
N ALA A 20 12.03 11.10 12.11
CA ALA A 20 13.01 12.15 11.90
C ALA A 20 14.40 11.53 11.72
N LEU A 21 14.91 11.53 10.49
CA LEU A 21 16.20 10.93 10.14
C LEU A 21 17.34 11.94 10.08
N GLY A 22 18.49 11.53 10.60
CA GLY A 22 19.76 12.29 10.58
C GLY A 22 19.77 13.52 11.48
N ALA A 23 20.92 14.22 11.51
CA ALA A 23 21.11 15.42 12.34
C ALA A 23 20.12 16.55 12.03
N GLY A 24 19.62 16.60 10.80
CA GLY A 24 18.62 17.59 10.35
C GLY A 24 17.16 17.21 10.61
N ARG A 25 16.89 16.09 11.31
CA ARG A 25 15.52 15.61 11.63
C ARG A 25 14.58 15.57 10.43
N ARG A 26 15.09 15.14 9.27
CA ARG A 26 14.33 15.14 8.01
C ARG A 26 13.26 14.05 8.08
N ARG A 27 12.03 14.39 7.70
CA ARG A 27 10.96 13.42 7.51
C ARG A 27 11.15 12.71 6.18
N CYS A 28 10.97 11.40 6.16
CA CYS A 28 11.24 10.60 4.96
C CYS A 28 10.04 9.72 4.60
N VAL A 29 9.82 9.62 3.29
CA VAL A 29 8.91 8.69 2.62
C VAL A 29 9.73 8.03 1.51
N TRP A 30 9.55 6.73 1.32
CA TRP A 30 10.33 5.97 0.34
C TRP A 30 9.47 5.64 -0.87
N GLN A 31 10.01 5.90 -2.05
CA GLN A 31 9.46 5.45 -3.33
C GLN A 31 10.50 4.59 -4.04
N PHE A 32 10.19 3.31 -4.18
CA PHE A 32 10.98 2.37 -4.94
C PHE A 32 10.45 2.34 -6.37
N ASN A 33 11.33 2.55 -7.34
CA ASN A 33 11.02 2.45 -8.76
C ASN A 33 11.71 1.20 -9.30
N PHE A 34 10.97 0.27 -9.89
CA PHE A 34 11.47 -1.05 -10.29
C PHE A 34 11.87 -1.07 -11.76
N ARG A 35 12.87 -1.89 -12.08
CA ARG A 35 13.47 -1.93 -13.44
C ARG A 35 12.85 -2.95 -14.37
N GLU A 36 12.02 -3.85 -13.85
CA GLU A 36 11.56 -5.05 -14.57
C GLU A 36 10.50 -4.77 -15.63
N PHE A 37 9.76 -3.67 -15.49
CA PHE A 37 8.73 -3.32 -16.45
C PHE A 37 9.34 -2.72 -17.72
N ASP A 38 8.96 -3.26 -18.87
CA ASP A 38 9.38 -2.86 -20.22
C ASP A 38 8.12 -2.63 -21.08
N ASP A 39 7.84 -1.37 -21.44
CA ASP A 39 6.66 -1.00 -22.21
C ASP A 39 6.72 -1.39 -23.70
N GLU A 40 7.84 -1.94 -24.18
CA GLU A 40 7.93 -2.54 -25.51
C GLU A 40 7.58 -4.04 -25.51
N ARG A 41 7.70 -4.71 -24.35
CA ARG A 41 7.62 -6.18 -24.25
C ARG A 41 6.51 -6.68 -23.36
N ASP A 42 6.17 -5.94 -22.33
CA ASP A 42 5.20 -6.37 -21.33
C ASP A 42 3.77 -6.10 -21.78
N ILE A 43 2.87 -6.95 -21.28
CA ILE A 43 1.43 -6.73 -21.42
C ILE A 43 1.04 -5.67 -20.39
N PHE A 44 0.38 -4.61 -20.84
CA PHE A 44 -0.15 -3.55 -19.98
C PHE A 44 -1.47 -3.01 -20.53
N ALA A 45 -2.20 -2.27 -19.70
CA ALA A 45 -3.34 -1.47 -20.14
C ALA A 45 -2.83 -0.09 -20.57
N THR A 46 -3.11 0.31 -21.82
CA THR A 46 -2.63 1.58 -22.40
C THR A 46 -2.99 2.77 -21.54
N ASP A 47 -4.26 2.91 -21.14
CA ASP A 47 -4.75 4.00 -20.30
C ASP A 47 -3.99 4.09 -18.96
N SER A 48 -3.58 2.95 -18.40
CA SER A 48 -2.81 2.92 -17.15
C SER A 48 -1.38 3.43 -17.36
N ILE A 49 -0.71 3.02 -18.44
CA ILE A 49 0.65 3.49 -18.73
C ILE A 49 0.65 4.97 -19.09
N GLU A 50 -0.32 5.44 -19.87
CA GLU A 50 -0.47 6.86 -20.17
C GLU A 50 -0.70 7.67 -18.91
N LEU A 51 -1.60 7.23 -18.01
CA LEU A 51 -1.80 7.88 -16.72
C LEU A 51 -0.50 7.96 -15.91
N LEU A 52 0.26 6.87 -15.83
CA LEU A 52 1.53 6.84 -15.11
C LEU A 52 2.59 7.78 -15.72
N ARG A 53 2.66 7.87 -17.05
CA ARG A 53 3.54 8.85 -17.75
C ARG A 53 3.14 10.28 -17.41
N HIS A 54 1.85 10.61 -17.49
CA HIS A 54 1.34 11.93 -17.12
C HIS A 54 1.58 12.25 -15.64
N SER A 55 1.62 11.23 -14.79
CA SER A 55 1.92 11.34 -13.36
C SER A 55 3.42 11.42 -13.07
N GLY A 56 4.28 11.45 -14.09
CA GLY A 56 5.72 11.68 -13.96
C GLY A 56 6.59 10.42 -13.85
N ILE A 57 6.06 9.22 -14.16
CA ILE A 57 6.89 8.01 -14.23
C ILE A 57 7.75 8.03 -15.50
N ASP A 58 9.07 7.96 -15.28
CA ASP A 58 10.06 7.80 -16.33
C ASP A 58 10.47 6.32 -16.46
N PHE A 59 9.77 5.60 -17.35
CA PHE A 59 10.01 4.18 -17.60
C PHE A 59 11.42 3.88 -18.12
N ARG A 60 12.01 4.79 -18.91
CA ARG A 60 13.38 4.64 -19.39
C ARG A 60 14.37 4.72 -18.24
N ARG A 61 14.21 5.71 -17.35
CA ARG A 61 15.03 5.81 -16.15
C ARG A 61 14.85 4.61 -15.22
N ASN A 62 13.64 4.08 -15.13
CA ASN A 62 13.39 2.85 -14.37
C ASN A 62 14.15 1.66 -14.94
N ALA A 63 14.13 1.45 -16.26
CA ALA A 63 14.90 0.39 -16.91
C ALA A 63 16.41 0.56 -16.68
N GLU A 64 16.94 1.79 -16.78
CA GLU A 64 18.38 2.06 -16.66
C GLU A 64 18.89 2.04 -15.20
N ARG A 65 18.09 2.52 -14.24
CA ARG A 65 18.53 2.82 -12.86
C ARG A 65 17.59 2.31 -11.76
N GLY A 66 16.53 1.62 -12.12
CA GLY A 66 15.54 1.11 -11.18
C GLY A 66 16.10 0.04 -10.26
N VAL A 67 15.38 -0.21 -9.18
CA VAL A 67 15.66 -1.25 -8.19
C VAL A 67 15.33 -2.61 -8.80
N ASP A 68 16.18 -3.61 -8.55
CA ASP A 68 15.87 -5.01 -8.87
C ASP A 68 14.89 -5.56 -7.83
N ALA A 69 13.74 -6.06 -8.28
CA ALA A 69 12.65 -6.52 -7.44
C ALA A 69 13.04 -7.71 -6.56
N ARG A 70 13.93 -8.60 -7.04
CA ARG A 70 14.41 -9.74 -6.24
C ARG A 70 15.34 -9.27 -5.13
N ARG A 71 16.27 -8.37 -5.43
CA ARG A 71 17.15 -7.76 -4.43
C ARG A 71 16.36 -6.95 -3.41
N PHE A 72 15.34 -6.21 -3.86
CA PHE A 72 14.42 -5.53 -2.97
C PHE A 72 13.71 -6.51 -2.03
N ALA A 73 13.15 -7.59 -2.56
CA ALA A 73 12.45 -8.61 -1.77
C ALA A 73 13.37 -9.26 -0.71
N GLU A 74 14.61 -9.57 -1.07
CA GLU A 74 15.62 -10.10 -0.14
C GLU A 74 15.90 -9.13 1.04
N LEU A 75 16.08 -7.85 0.72
CA LEU A 75 16.32 -6.81 1.73
C LEU A 75 15.07 -6.57 2.59
N LEU A 76 13.88 -6.58 1.99
CA LEU A 76 12.63 -6.41 2.72
C LEU A 76 12.35 -7.59 3.66
N MET A 77 12.68 -8.82 3.24
CA MET A 77 12.53 -10.03 4.05
C MET A 77 13.31 -9.96 5.37
N SER A 78 14.50 -9.35 5.34
CA SER A 78 15.41 -9.26 6.50
C SER A 78 15.32 -7.93 7.26
N SER A 79 14.45 -7.00 6.86
CA SER A 79 14.37 -5.67 7.45
C SER A 79 13.51 -5.59 8.73
N GLY A 80 12.72 -6.63 9.01
CA GLY A 80 11.71 -6.63 10.07
C GLY A 80 10.39 -5.91 9.72
N VAL A 81 10.22 -5.46 8.47
CA VAL A 81 8.99 -4.81 7.98
C VAL A 81 7.90 -5.83 7.63
N VAL A 82 8.29 -7.04 7.22
CA VAL A 82 7.41 -8.20 6.99
C VAL A 82 7.69 -9.27 8.04
N LEU A 83 6.79 -10.25 8.18
CA LEU A 83 6.92 -11.36 9.14
C LEU A 83 7.06 -10.88 10.61
N ASN A 84 6.44 -9.74 10.94
CA ASN A 84 6.59 -9.09 12.23
C ASN A 84 5.26 -8.59 12.79
N ASP A 85 4.82 -9.14 13.92
CA ASP A 85 3.56 -8.78 14.58
C ASP A 85 3.56 -7.35 15.17
N ALA A 86 4.74 -6.74 15.36
CA ALA A 86 4.86 -5.37 15.82
C ALA A 86 4.62 -4.34 14.70
N VAL A 87 4.48 -4.78 13.44
CA VAL A 87 4.26 -3.91 12.28
C VAL A 87 2.80 -3.95 11.85
N TYR A 88 2.22 -2.76 11.69
CA TYR A 88 0.84 -2.55 11.26
C TYR A 88 0.85 -1.98 9.85
N TRP A 89 0.34 -2.75 8.89
CA TRP A 89 0.24 -2.32 7.50
C TRP A 89 -1.04 -1.52 7.30
N VAL A 90 -0.92 -0.33 6.74
CA VAL A 90 -2.04 0.55 6.43
C VAL A 90 -2.07 0.77 4.93
N THR A 91 -3.23 0.52 4.31
CA THR A 91 -3.35 0.47 2.86
C THR A 91 -4.68 1.04 2.38
N PHE A 92 -4.85 1.25 1.07
CA PHE A 92 -6.11 1.68 0.47
C PHE A 92 -6.46 0.81 -0.74
N HIS A 93 -7.48 -0.05 -0.62
CA HIS A 93 -7.96 -0.95 -1.68
C HIS A 93 -6.86 -1.89 -2.22
N ALA A 94 -6.12 -2.53 -1.31
CA ALA A 94 -4.79 -3.07 -1.57
C ALA A 94 -4.74 -4.54 -1.99
N GLY A 95 -5.82 -5.07 -2.56
CA GLY A 95 -5.85 -6.46 -3.04
C GLY A 95 -4.73 -6.76 -4.04
N TYR A 96 -4.57 -5.87 -5.04
CA TYR A 96 -3.48 -5.98 -6.01
C TYR A 96 -2.11 -5.68 -5.40
N ASP A 97 -2.01 -4.68 -4.52
CA ASP A 97 -0.74 -4.29 -3.89
C ASP A 97 -0.10 -5.46 -3.15
N PHE A 98 -0.89 -6.15 -2.32
CA PHE A 98 -0.44 -7.34 -1.62
C PHE A 98 -0.22 -8.54 -2.56
N GLY A 99 -0.98 -8.65 -3.64
CA GLY A 99 -0.70 -9.62 -4.71
C GLY A 99 0.70 -9.45 -5.29
N TYR A 100 1.11 -8.21 -5.62
CA TYR A 100 2.46 -7.95 -6.09
C TYR A 100 3.52 -8.21 -5.02
N LEU A 101 3.29 -7.75 -3.78
CA LEU A 101 4.24 -7.94 -2.68
C LEU A 101 4.44 -9.42 -2.35
N LEU A 102 3.37 -10.21 -2.21
CA LEU A 102 3.49 -11.65 -1.96
C LEU A 102 4.22 -12.37 -3.09
N LYS A 103 3.93 -12.00 -4.34
CA LYS A 103 4.60 -12.60 -5.50
C LYS A 103 6.12 -12.35 -5.49
N ILE A 104 6.57 -11.14 -5.17
CA ILE A 104 8.00 -10.84 -5.11
C ILE A 104 8.67 -11.43 -3.86
N LEU A 105 7.98 -11.44 -2.70
CA LEU A 105 8.52 -11.96 -1.45
C LEU A 105 8.63 -13.48 -1.44
N THR A 106 7.66 -14.17 -2.06
CA THR A 106 7.66 -15.63 -2.15
C THR A 106 8.44 -16.16 -3.34
N CYS A 107 8.76 -15.31 -4.32
CA CYS A 107 9.31 -15.72 -5.61
C CYS A 107 8.49 -16.83 -6.31
N ASN A 108 7.18 -16.88 -6.06
CA ASN A 108 6.27 -17.89 -6.56
C ASN A 108 5.01 -17.25 -7.17
N SER A 109 4.27 -18.03 -7.94
CA SER A 109 2.89 -17.67 -8.32
C SER A 109 2.04 -17.48 -7.07
N LEU A 110 1.05 -16.59 -7.16
CA LEU A 110 0.07 -16.44 -6.10
C LEU A 110 -0.72 -17.73 -5.90
N PRO A 111 -1.22 -18.02 -4.68
CA PRO A 111 -2.05 -19.18 -4.45
C PRO A 111 -3.31 -19.18 -5.32
N ASP A 112 -3.69 -20.35 -5.85
CA ASP A 112 -4.89 -20.51 -6.70
C ASP A 112 -6.21 -20.35 -5.92
N THR A 113 -6.14 -20.29 -4.60
CA THR A 113 -7.31 -20.13 -3.73
C THR A 113 -7.19 -18.88 -2.89
N GLN A 114 -8.32 -18.21 -2.69
CA GLN A 114 -8.44 -17.07 -1.78
C GLN A 114 -7.97 -17.43 -0.36
N ALA A 115 -8.34 -18.62 0.14
CA ALA A 115 -7.89 -19.09 1.44
C ALA A 115 -6.36 -19.21 1.53
N GLY A 116 -5.71 -19.72 0.47
CA GLY A 116 -4.25 -19.77 0.36
C GLY A 116 -3.62 -18.37 0.35
N PHE A 117 -4.21 -17.43 -0.38
CA PHE A 117 -3.77 -16.03 -0.38
C PHE A 117 -3.83 -15.41 1.01
N PHE A 118 -4.95 -15.53 1.71
CA PHE A 118 -5.10 -14.99 3.07
C PHE A 118 -4.22 -15.70 4.11
N LYS A 119 -3.90 -16.99 3.90
CA LYS A 119 -2.91 -17.70 4.73
C LYS A 119 -1.53 -17.05 4.59
N LEU A 120 -1.09 -16.74 3.37
CA LEU A 120 0.18 -16.05 3.16
C LEU A 120 0.14 -14.61 3.69
N MET A 121 -0.95 -13.89 3.46
CA MET A 121 -1.15 -12.55 4.04
C MET A 121 -0.92 -12.54 5.54
N LYS A 122 -1.55 -13.46 6.28
CA LYS A 122 -1.41 -13.54 7.74
C LYS A 122 0.03 -13.84 8.19
N ILE A 123 0.82 -14.55 7.38
CA ILE A 123 2.22 -14.85 7.68
C ILE A 123 3.08 -13.60 7.45
N TYR A 124 3.01 -13.01 6.26
CA TYR A 124 3.90 -11.92 5.83
C TYR A 124 3.50 -10.55 6.39
N PHE A 125 2.20 -10.33 6.58
CA PHE A 125 1.59 -9.07 6.99
C PHE A 125 0.56 -9.35 8.10
N PRO A 126 1.01 -9.63 9.34
CA PRO A 126 0.11 -10.15 10.38
C PRO A 126 -1.05 -9.21 10.73
N THR A 127 -0.81 -7.90 10.71
CA THR A 127 -1.83 -6.88 10.97
C THR A 127 -1.94 -5.91 9.80
N VAL A 128 -3.12 -5.87 9.17
CA VAL A 128 -3.41 -5.03 8.00
C VAL A 128 -4.71 -4.25 8.22
N TYR A 129 -4.71 -2.97 7.88
CA TYR A 129 -5.88 -2.11 7.82
C TYR A 129 -6.07 -1.57 6.41
N ASP A 130 -7.13 -2.01 5.74
CA ASP A 130 -7.55 -1.42 4.46
C ASP A 130 -8.52 -0.26 4.71
N ILE A 131 -8.06 0.97 4.46
CA ILE A 131 -8.86 2.19 4.62
C ILE A 131 -10.14 2.12 3.79
N LYS A 132 -10.10 1.52 2.60
CA LYS A 132 -11.30 1.40 1.75
C LYS A 132 -12.35 0.50 2.39
N HIS A 133 -11.92 -0.51 3.16
CA HIS A 133 -12.81 -1.29 4.01
C HIS A 133 -13.32 -0.48 5.20
N LEU A 134 -12.44 0.25 5.91
CA LEU A 134 -12.83 1.09 7.05
C LEU A 134 -13.88 2.13 6.68
N MET A 135 -13.78 2.73 5.50
CA MET A 135 -14.76 3.69 4.98
C MET A 135 -16.19 3.13 4.90
N LYS A 136 -16.38 1.80 4.78
CA LYS A 136 -17.72 1.19 4.81
C LYS A 136 -18.47 1.46 6.13
N PHE A 137 -17.75 1.78 7.19
CA PHE A 137 -18.30 2.07 8.52
C PHE A 137 -18.35 3.57 8.83
N CYS A 138 -18.10 4.41 7.84
CA CYS A 138 -18.11 5.86 7.95
C CYS A 138 -19.11 6.45 6.94
N ASN A 139 -20.32 6.77 7.38
CA ASN A 139 -21.45 7.14 6.51
C ASN A 139 -21.17 8.33 5.55
N SER A 140 -20.19 9.18 5.84
CA SER A 140 -19.83 10.35 5.01
C SER A 140 -18.68 10.11 4.03
N LEU A 141 -17.96 9.00 4.12
CA LEU A 141 -16.72 8.78 3.36
C LEU A 141 -16.94 7.86 2.15
N HIS A 142 -16.57 8.33 0.96
CA HIS A 142 -16.74 7.60 -0.31
C HIS A 142 -15.68 8.05 -1.34
N GLY A 143 -15.64 7.38 -2.50
CA GLY A 143 -14.71 7.70 -3.58
C GLY A 143 -13.32 7.08 -3.45
N GLY A 144 -12.39 7.55 -4.28
CA GLY A 144 -10.97 7.13 -4.27
C GLY A 144 -10.13 7.86 -3.23
N LEU A 145 -8.83 7.54 -3.16
CA LEU A 145 -7.90 8.09 -2.16
C LEU A 145 -7.85 9.63 -2.19
N ASN A 146 -7.84 10.24 -3.38
CA ASN A 146 -7.88 11.70 -3.53
C ASN A 146 -9.14 12.31 -2.91
N LYS A 147 -10.31 11.69 -3.16
CA LYS A 147 -11.55 12.18 -2.58
C LYS A 147 -11.59 12.02 -1.06
N LEU A 148 -11.06 10.91 -0.56
CA LEU A 148 -10.91 10.70 0.88
C LEU A 148 -9.99 11.75 1.51
N ALA A 149 -8.87 12.07 0.87
CA ALA A 149 -7.95 13.10 1.33
C ALA A 149 -8.63 14.48 1.44
N GLU A 150 -9.42 14.87 0.44
CA GLU A 150 -10.24 16.08 0.50
C GLU A 150 -11.23 16.06 1.67
N LEU A 151 -11.98 14.96 1.84
CA LEU A 151 -13.00 14.84 2.89
C LEU A 151 -12.42 14.85 4.30
N LEU A 152 -11.17 14.40 4.46
CA LEU A 152 -10.45 14.41 5.73
C LEU A 152 -9.53 15.62 5.90
N ASP A 153 -9.52 16.57 4.96
CA ASP A 153 -8.61 17.72 4.97
C ASP A 153 -7.12 17.31 5.10
N VAL A 154 -6.73 16.29 4.32
CA VAL A 154 -5.35 15.80 4.22
C VAL A 154 -4.68 16.45 3.02
N GLU A 155 -3.65 17.26 3.28
CA GLU A 155 -2.82 17.85 2.24
C GLU A 155 -1.91 16.79 1.60
N ARG A 156 -1.89 16.75 0.27
CA ARG A 156 -0.99 15.87 -0.48
C ARG A 156 0.38 16.52 -0.66
N VAL A 157 1.44 15.74 -0.42
CA VAL A 157 2.82 16.14 -0.72
C VAL A 157 3.38 15.23 -1.80
N GLY A 158 3.76 15.83 -2.94
CA GLY A 158 4.23 15.12 -4.14
C GLY A 158 3.09 14.76 -5.10
N GLU A 159 3.44 14.16 -6.24
CA GLU A 159 2.50 13.91 -7.34
C GLU A 159 1.47 12.81 -7.04
N SER A 160 0.21 13.04 -7.43
CA SER A 160 -0.84 12.00 -7.38
C SER A 160 -0.47 10.84 -8.31
N HIS A 161 -0.88 9.61 -7.96
CA HIS A 161 -0.58 8.40 -8.73
C HIS A 161 0.91 8.03 -8.78
N GLN A 162 1.74 8.62 -7.90
CA GLN A 162 3.04 8.08 -7.56
C GLN A 162 2.98 7.43 -6.19
N ALA A 163 3.52 6.21 -6.10
CA ALA A 163 3.30 5.35 -4.95
C ALA A 163 3.82 5.96 -3.63
N GLY A 164 4.91 6.74 -3.66
CA GLY A 164 5.43 7.44 -2.48
C GLY A 164 4.42 8.45 -1.93
N SER A 165 3.96 9.38 -2.76
CA SER A 165 2.94 10.38 -2.40
C SER A 165 1.64 9.73 -1.93
N ASP A 166 1.16 8.72 -2.66
CA ASP A 166 -0.05 7.98 -2.30
C ASP A 166 0.09 7.23 -0.97
N SER A 167 1.26 6.67 -0.66
CA SER A 167 1.51 6.01 0.63
C SER A 167 1.49 7.01 1.80
N LEU A 168 1.96 8.24 1.59
CA LEU A 168 1.93 9.29 2.60
C LEU A 168 0.50 9.74 2.87
N VAL A 169 -0.27 10.02 1.81
CA VAL A 169 -1.69 10.37 1.92
C VAL A 169 -2.47 9.25 2.62
N THR A 170 -2.19 7.99 2.26
CA THR A 170 -2.76 6.80 2.91
C THR A 170 -2.48 6.80 4.42
N SER A 171 -1.22 7.01 4.83
CA SER A 171 -0.82 7.08 6.24
C SER A 171 -1.55 8.21 6.97
N CYS A 172 -1.54 9.43 6.42
CA CYS A 172 -2.20 10.59 7.04
C CYS A 172 -3.72 10.42 7.15
N ALA A 173 -4.36 9.88 6.10
CA ALA A 173 -5.80 9.62 6.09
C ALA A 173 -6.19 8.58 7.15
N PHE A 174 -5.40 7.52 7.34
CA PHE A 174 -5.66 6.52 8.36
C PHE A 174 -5.68 7.10 9.77
N TRP A 175 -4.71 7.94 10.12
CA TRP A 175 -4.67 8.56 11.45
C TRP A 175 -5.86 9.48 11.70
N LYS A 176 -6.20 10.35 10.75
CA LYS A 176 -7.39 11.20 10.85
C LYS A 176 -8.68 10.38 10.97
N LEU A 177 -8.78 9.30 10.21
CA LEU A 177 -9.93 8.40 10.23
C LEU A 177 -10.04 7.67 11.58
N LYS A 178 -8.92 7.11 12.08
CA LYS A 178 -8.84 6.42 13.37
C LYS A 178 -9.31 7.31 14.52
N ASP A 179 -8.87 8.57 14.53
CA ASP A 179 -9.21 9.52 15.61
C ASP A 179 -10.66 10.02 15.49
N SER A 180 -11.11 10.33 14.26
CA SER A 180 -12.40 11.01 14.05
C SER A 180 -13.60 10.06 14.00
N PHE A 181 -13.43 8.83 13.52
CA PHE A 181 -14.54 7.90 13.25
C PHE A 181 -14.50 6.64 14.13
N PHE A 182 -13.34 6.31 14.71
CA PHE A 182 -13.13 5.04 15.42
C PHE A 182 -12.72 5.23 16.88
N ALA A 183 -12.74 6.46 17.40
CA ALA A 183 -12.35 6.78 18.77
C ALA A 183 -11.00 6.17 19.19
N GLY A 184 -10.06 6.07 18.25
CA GLY A 184 -8.74 5.50 18.47
C GLY A 184 -8.63 3.97 18.39
N SER A 185 -9.72 3.22 18.14
CA SER A 185 -9.70 1.75 18.11
C SER A 185 -10.15 1.17 16.76
N THR A 186 -9.23 0.54 16.05
CA THR A 186 -9.47 -0.07 14.72
C THR A 186 -9.29 -1.59 14.70
N GLU A 187 -8.91 -2.20 15.82
CA GLU A 187 -8.42 -3.58 15.91
C GLU A 187 -9.44 -4.60 15.37
N LYS A 188 -10.74 -4.36 15.59
CA LYS A 188 -11.81 -5.24 15.11
C LYS A 188 -11.96 -5.31 13.59
N TYR A 189 -11.32 -4.39 12.86
CA TYR A 189 -11.35 -4.32 11.40
C TYR A 189 -10.06 -4.81 10.74
N ALA A 190 -9.10 -5.29 11.54
CA ALA A 190 -7.82 -5.78 11.02
C ALA A 190 -8.00 -7.05 10.17
N GLY A 191 -7.15 -7.19 9.14
CA GLY A 191 -7.06 -8.39 8.31
C GLY A 191 -8.13 -8.49 7.21
N VAL A 192 -8.90 -7.43 6.98
CA VAL A 192 -9.91 -7.38 5.92
C VAL A 192 -9.47 -6.47 4.78
N LEU A 193 -9.39 -7.02 3.57
CA LEU A 193 -9.12 -6.31 2.32
C LEU A 193 -10.42 -6.05 1.58
N TYR A 194 -10.60 -4.82 1.13
CA TYR A 194 -11.80 -4.43 0.39
C TYR A 194 -11.92 -5.23 -0.91
N GLY A 195 -13.12 -5.78 -1.16
CA GLY A 195 -13.44 -6.50 -2.40
C GLY A 195 -12.87 -7.92 -2.48
N LEU A 196 -12.08 -8.37 -1.50
CA LEU A 196 -11.47 -9.70 -1.50
C LEU A 196 -11.92 -10.61 -0.37
N ASN A 197 -12.23 -10.12 0.83
CA ASN A 197 -12.78 -11.00 1.86
C ASN A 197 -14.19 -11.45 1.45
N ALA A 198 -14.50 -12.73 1.62
CA ALA A 198 -15.89 -13.17 1.55
C ALA A 198 -16.68 -12.34 2.56
N GLU A 199 -17.77 -11.71 2.13
CA GLU A 199 -18.74 -11.11 3.05
C GLU A 199 -19.39 -12.26 3.81
N ASN A 200 -18.69 -12.80 4.80
CA ASN A 200 -19.32 -13.58 5.83
C ASN A 200 -20.17 -12.58 6.59
N GLY A 201 -21.44 -12.51 6.22
CA GLY A 201 -22.48 -11.82 6.96
C GLY A 201 -22.46 -12.33 8.39
N VAL A 202 -21.69 -11.66 9.23
CA VAL A 202 -21.88 -11.67 10.66
C VAL A 202 -22.41 -10.30 10.98
N SER A 203 -23.73 -10.18 10.84
CA SER A 203 -24.50 -9.25 11.64
C SER A 203 -24.13 -9.54 13.09
N ALA A 204 -23.22 -8.75 13.65
CA ALA A 204 -23.06 -8.69 15.09
C ALA A 204 -24.33 -8.02 15.63
N HIS A 205 -25.07 -8.80 16.44
CA HIS A 205 -26.23 -8.37 17.20
C HIS A 205 -25.97 -7.11 18.03
#